data_AF-A0A9D6HYE4-F1
#
_entry.id   AF-A0A9D6HYE4-F1
#
_cell.length_a   1.000
_cell.length_b   1.000
_cell.length_c   1.000
_cell.angle_alpha   90.00
_cell.angle_beta   90.00
_cell.angle_gamma   90.00
#
_symmetry.space_group_name_H-M   'P 1'
#
loop_
_entity.id
_entity.type
_entity.pdbx_description
1 polymer ?
#
loop_
_entity_poly.entity_id
_entity_poly.type
_entity_poly.pdbx_seq_one_letter_code
_entity_poly.pdbx_strand_id
1 'polypeptide(L)'
;MTSDKQRYTFQGQCDEPGIVETVELWPDSADESSDGEKECRIVFALSKTGLNTETSIEFDPSSVHGDSFLKTNEQVSVKGSDRPGSFECEFTFLRNKDNSIRAVSTRIKAKSLWEAEAFAYSLIAPVLSYMAFKFGVPVNIVQIVSHAVLPGGGVARRVTYQTPHFSQNFRASDIGEFQTLPRLRPLFAAYREGLTSNNLYYKLLSFCKIIETVMKKVRPANAQLAQRNGLADAYPKERVERSKFTEEEFPDLIGKKFTTVYDEVLKDKCRNAVAHISLDDNWLPEQSQDLYDSFVTVSKFVRLAKMMARTMLQNEMAVLTRLNARARSEPTSDGGSEPCSNMNPQQEEDEQ
;
A
#
# COMPACT_ATOMS: atom_id res chain seq x y z
N MET A 1 -26.25 18.46 25.23
CA MET A 1 -25.32 18.67 24.11
C MET A 1 -25.47 17.49 23.17
N THR A 2 -26.17 17.68 22.06
CA THR A 2 -26.26 16.70 20.98
C THR A 2 -24.85 16.51 20.43
N SER A 3 -24.29 15.31 20.58
CA SER A 3 -23.01 14.99 19.93
C SER A 3 -23.25 15.01 18.43
N ASP A 4 -22.84 16.08 17.75
CA ASP A 4 -22.83 16.07 16.29
C ASP A 4 -21.90 14.95 15.84
N LYS A 5 -22.53 13.86 15.37
CA LYS A 5 -21.84 12.75 14.72
C LYS A 5 -21.31 13.28 13.40
N GLN A 6 -20.10 13.81 13.42
CA GLN A 6 -19.38 14.16 12.22
C GLN A 6 -19.02 12.86 11.50
N ARG A 7 -19.71 12.62 10.39
CA ARG A 7 -19.45 11.50 9.48
C ARG A 7 -18.74 12.04 8.26
N TYR A 8 -17.51 11.60 8.03
CA TYR A 8 -16.81 11.93 6.80
C TYR A 8 -17.14 10.86 5.76
N THR A 9 -17.76 11.28 4.66
CA THR A 9 -18.05 10.39 3.53
C THR A 9 -16.98 10.59 2.49
N PHE A 10 -16.40 9.51 1.97
CA PHE A 10 -15.45 9.60 0.87
C PHE A 10 -16.17 10.09 -0.39
N GLN A 11 -16.18 11.40 -0.64
CA GLN A 11 -16.80 12.00 -1.82
C GLN A 11 -15.87 11.85 -3.05
N GLY A 12 -15.38 10.64 -3.32
CA GLY A 12 -14.64 10.31 -4.54
C GLY A 12 -13.31 11.05 -4.75
N GLN A 13 -12.80 11.75 -3.73
CA GLN A 13 -11.58 12.59 -3.81
C GLN A 13 -10.35 11.98 -3.13
N CYS A 14 -10.39 10.72 -2.68
CA CYS A 14 -9.12 10.04 -2.36
C CYS A 14 -8.40 9.78 -3.67
N ASP A 15 -7.36 10.57 -3.95
CA ASP A 15 -6.54 10.47 -5.15
C ASP A 15 -5.98 9.05 -5.37
N GLU A 16 -5.87 8.27 -4.28
CA GLU A 16 -5.33 6.92 -4.31
C GLU A 16 -6.03 5.96 -3.33
N PRO A 17 -6.68 4.88 -3.80
CA PRO A 17 -7.21 3.84 -2.92
C PRO A 17 -6.11 2.90 -2.38
N GLY A 18 -6.39 2.26 -1.24
CA GLY A 18 -5.55 1.24 -0.61
C GLY A 18 -4.31 1.77 0.12
N ILE A 19 -4.23 3.08 0.36
CA ILE A 19 -3.16 3.74 1.13
C ILE A 19 -3.63 4.05 2.55
N VAL A 20 -2.71 4.28 3.49
CA VAL A 20 -3.09 4.80 4.81
C VAL A 20 -3.24 6.30 4.72
N GLU A 21 -4.37 6.82 5.17
CA GLU A 21 -4.64 8.25 5.31
C GLU A 21 -4.86 8.60 6.78
N THR A 22 -4.57 9.85 7.13
CA THR A 22 -4.89 10.43 8.44
C THR A 22 -5.76 11.66 8.23
N VAL A 23 -6.86 11.74 8.96
CA VAL A 23 -7.71 12.93 9.03
C VAL A 23 -7.78 13.41 10.47
N GLU A 24 -7.50 14.70 10.68
CA GLU A 24 -7.60 15.36 11.98
C GLU A 24 -8.70 16.41 11.98
N LEU A 25 -9.42 16.49 13.10
CA LEU A 25 -10.45 17.47 13.37
C LEU A 25 -10.13 18.15 14.70
N TRP A 26 -9.86 19.45 14.62
CA TRP A 26 -9.62 20.32 15.76
C TRP A 26 -10.81 21.26 15.93
N PRO A 27 -11.24 21.58 17.17
CA PRO A 27 -12.26 22.59 17.36
C PRO A 27 -11.68 23.97 17.08
N ASP A 28 -12.49 24.88 16.50
CA ASP A 28 -12.05 26.20 16.02
C ASP A 28 -11.35 27.06 17.09
N SER A 29 -11.61 26.78 18.37
CA SER A 29 -11.06 27.48 19.53
C SER A 29 -9.90 26.76 20.21
N ALA A 30 -9.40 25.65 19.66
CA ALA A 30 -8.28 24.92 20.26
C ALA A 30 -6.96 25.63 19.97
N ASP A 31 -6.26 25.99 21.05
CA ASP A 31 -4.83 26.26 20.98
C ASP A 31 -4.09 24.91 21.06
N GLU A 32 -3.40 24.53 19.98
CA GLU A 32 -2.52 23.35 20.00
C GLU A 32 -1.42 23.47 21.05
N SER A 33 -1.03 24.70 21.41
CA SER A 33 0.11 25.01 22.26
C SER A 33 -0.09 24.79 23.76
N SER A 34 -1.24 24.26 24.19
CA SER A 34 -1.41 23.89 25.60
C SER A 34 -0.46 22.73 25.94
N ASP A 35 0.68 23.04 26.57
CA ASP A 35 1.76 22.11 26.94
C ASP A 35 1.36 21.00 27.94
N GLY A 36 0.09 20.96 28.36
CA GLY A 36 -0.44 19.97 29.30
C GLY A 36 -0.79 18.64 28.65
N GLU A 37 -0.58 17.55 29.39
CA GLU A 37 -1.10 16.23 29.04
C GLU A 37 -2.64 16.25 29.00
N LYS A 38 -3.19 15.57 27.98
CA LYS A 38 -4.62 15.42 27.73
C LYS A 38 -5.00 13.95 27.87
N GLU A 39 -6.18 13.66 28.39
CA GLU A 39 -6.72 12.28 28.37
C GLU A 39 -7.18 11.96 26.95
N CYS A 40 -6.48 11.01 26.33
CA CYS A 40 -6.74 10.50 25.00
C CYS A 40 -7.37 9.11 25.09
N ARG A 41 -8.47 8.90 24.38
CA ARG A 41 -9.04 7.57 24.13
C ARG A 41 -8.62 7.12 22.73
N ILE A 42 -7.96 5.97 22.68
CA ILE A 42 -7.50 5.35 21.43
C ILE A 42 -8.29 4.06 21.20
N VAL A 43 -8.72 3.83 19.96
CA VAL A 43 -9.42 2.61 19.53
C VAL A 43 -8.79 2.08 18.25
N PHE A 44 -8.29 0.84 18.31
CA PHE A 44 -7.76 0.09 17.19
C PHE A 44 -8.85 -0.83 16.64
N ALA A 45 -9.42 -0.52 15.48
CA ALA A 45 -10.38 -1.38 14.80
C ALA A 45 -9.66 -2.56 14.15
N LEU A 46 -10.19 -3.77 14.33
CA LEU A 46 -9.64 -4.99 13.76
C LEU A 46 -10.44 -5.43 12.53
N SER A 47 -9.78 -6.14 11.60
CA SER A 47 -10.45 -6.74 10.43
C SER A 47 -9.93 -8.14 10.11
N LYS A 48 -10.86 -9.04 9.76
CA LYS A 48 -10.57 -10.36 9.18
C LYS A 48 -9.89 -10.26 7.82
N THR A 49 -10.35 -9.33 6.98
CA THR A 49 -9.86 -9.18 5.60
C THR A 49 -8.64 -8.27 5.52
N GLY A 50 -8.36 -7.50 6.58
CA GLY A 50 -7.34 -6.46 6.55
C GLY A 50 -7.73 -5.27 5.65
N LEU A 51 -9.00 -5.19 5.25
CA LEU A 51 -9.57 -4.05 4.52
C LEU A 51 -10.68 -3.44 5.36
N ASN A 52 -10.76 -2.11 5.30
CA ASN A 52 -11.96 -1.40 5.73
C ASN A 52 -12.96 -1.42 4.56
N THR A 53 -14.12 -2.03 4.78
CA THR A 53 -15.20 -2.08 3.77
C THR A 53 -16.16 -0.90 3.89
N GLU A 54 -16.00 -0.05 4.90
CA GLU A 54 -16.88 1.09 5.11
C GLU A 54 -16.55 2.22 4.14
N THR A 55 -17.60 2.80 3.56
CA THR A 55 -17.51 3.96 2.65
C THR A 55 -17.61 5.29 3.40
N SER A 56 -17.53 5.26 4.72
CA SER A 56 -17.55 6.45 5.57
C SER A 56 -16.70 6.23 6.80
N ILE A 57 -16.11 7.30 7.31
CA ILE A 57 -15.37 7.30 8.55
C ILE A 57 -16.24 7.92 9.64
N GLU A 58 -16.30 7.21 10.76
CA GLU A 58 -16.85 7.74 11.99
C GLU A 58 -15.71 8.08 12.95
N PHE A 59 -15.75 9.30 13.50
CA PHE A 59 -14.75 9.78 14.44
C PHE A 59 -15.12 9.44 15.90
N ASP A 60 -16.30 8.86 16.12
CA ASP A 60 -16.73 8.44 17.45
C ASP A 60 -16.11 7.07 17.79
N PRO A 61 -15.25 6.97 18.82
CA PRO A 61 -14.64 5.71 19.20
C PRO A 61 -15.65 4.60 19.57
N SER A 62 -16.88 4.98 19.96
CA SER A 62 -17.92 4.02 20.32
C SER A 62 -18.57 3.34 19.11
N SER A 63 -18.52 3.98 17.95
CA SER A 63 -19.20 3.53 16.74
C SER A 63 -18.29 2.79 15.76
N VAL A 64 -16.99 2.69 16.07
CA VAL A 64 -16.03 1.91 15.30
C VAL A 64 -16.49 0.46 15.10
N HIS A 65 -16.78 0.10 13.86
CA HIS A 65 -17.07 -1.28 13.50
C HIS A 65 -15.76 -2.04 13.23
N GLY A 66 -15.80 -3.35 13.44
CA GLY A 66 -14.65 -4.21 13.23
C GLY A 66 -15.01 -5.67 13.43
N ASP A 67 -14.09 -6.55 13.07
CA ASP A 67 -14.27 -7.99 13.18
C ASP A 67 -12.90 -8.70 13.16
N SER A 68 -12.80 -9.83 13.85
CA SER A 68 -11.59 -10.66 13.81
C SER A 68 -11.96 -12.14 13.92
N PHE A 69 -10.96 -12.98 13.68
CA PHE A 69 -11.10 -14.43 13.87
C PHE A 69 -11.09 -14.86 15.34
N LEU A 70 -10.78 -13.93 16.26
CA LEU A 70 -10.70 -14.20 17.69
C LEU A 70 -12.06 -13.98 18.33
N LYS A 71 -12.53 -14.95 19.12
CA LYS A 71 -13.81 -14.88 19.84
C LYS A 71 -13.61 -15.06 21.34
N THR A 72 -14.43 -14.38 22.13
CA THR A 72 -14.46 -14.55 23.58
C THR A 72 -15.83 -14.22 24.18
N ASN A 73 -16.25 -15.00 25.17
CA ASN A 73 -17.47 -14.75 25.93
C ASN A 73 -17.21 -13.89 27.18
N GLU A 74 -15.95 -13.62 27.49
CA GLU A 74 -15.52 -12.86 28.66
C GLU A 74 -15.04 -11.46 28.26
N GLN A 75 -15.06 -10.53 29.22
CA GLN A 75 -14.36 -9.27 29.06
C GLN A 75 -12.86 -9.53 29.21
N VAL A 76 -12.08 -9.23 28.18
CA VAL A 76 -10.63 -9.39 28.21
C VAL A 76 -10.00 -8.01 28.35
N SER A 77 -9.15 -7.85 29.36
CA SER A 77 -8.23 -6.74 29.46
C SER A 77 -6.79 -7.22 29.60
N VAL A 78 -5.86 -6.46 29.04
CA VAL A 78 -4.43 -6.74 29.10
C VAL A 78 -3.73 -5.47 29.53
N LYS A 79 -2.82 -5.59 30.50
CA LYS A 79 -1.92 -4.51 30.89
C LYS A 79 -0.68 -4.55 29.99
N GLY A 80 -0.39 -3.45 29.34
CA GLY A 80 0.87 -3.21 28.62
C GLY A 80 1.75 -2.25 29.41
N SER A 81 3.05 -2.44 29.35
CA SER A 81 4.05 -1.53 29.91
C SER A 81 5.23 -1.43 28.94
N ASP A 82 5.80 -0.23 28.79
CA ASP A 82 6.96 -0.01 27.93
C ASP A 82 8.24 -0.64 28.51
N ARG A 83 8.28 -0.81 29.85
CA ARG A 83 9.34 -1.50 30.58
C ARG A 83 8.74 -2.36 31.68
N PRO A 84 9.40 -3.45 32.09
CA PRO A 84 8.99 -4.20 33.27
C PRO A 84 8.93 -3.29 34.50
N GLY A 85 7.74 -3.12 35.09
CA GLY A 85 7.52 -2.33 36.31
C GLY A 85 7.33 -0.82 36.10
N SER A 86 7.18 -0.32 34.87
CA SER A 86 6.84 1.07 34.56
C SER A 86 5.37 1.23 34.15
N PHE A 87 5.02 2.45 33.74
CA PHE A 87 3.67 2.94 33.42
C PHE A 87 2.78 1.87 32.76
N GLU A 88 1.76 1.42 33.50
CA GLU A 88 0.80 0.42 33.03
C GLU A 88 -0.33 1.10 32.24
N CYS A 89 -0.52 0.66 31.00
CA CYS A 89 -1.66 1.01 30.17
C CYS A 89 -2.59 -0.20 30.08
N GLU A 90 -3.88 -0.05 30.40
CA GLU A 90 -4.85 -1.15 30.29
C GLU A 90 -5.60 -1.09 28.95
N PHE A 91 -5.47 -2.16 28.18
CA PHE A 91 -6.18 -2.36 26.93
C PHE A 91 -7.41 -3.22 27.16
N THR A 92 -8.57 -2.74 26.73
CA THR A 92 -9.84 -3.47 26.75
C THR A 92 -10.18 -3.99 25.36
N PHE A 93 -10.41 -5.29 25.24
CA PHE A 93 -10.83 -5.91 23.98
C PHE A 93 -12.36 -5.82 23.85
N LEU A 94 -12.81 -5.14 22.81
CA LEU A 94 -14.22 -4.91 22.53
C LEU A 94 -14.76 -5.98 21.59
N ARG A 95 -15.99 -6.42 21.85
CA ARG A 95 -16.66 -7.47 21.07
C ARG A 95 -17.76 -6.91 20.17
N ASN A 96 -18.04 -7.62 19.08
CA ASN A 96 -19.26 -7.45 18.28
C ASN A 96 -20.37 -8.40 18.77
N LYS A 97 -21.52 -8.38 18.07
CA LYS A 97 -22.69 -9.20 18.41
C LYS A 97 -22.44 -10.72 18.30
N ASP A 98 -21.43 -11.13 17.54
CA ASP A 98 -21.05 -12.53 17.31
C ASP A 98 -19.94 -13.01 18.26
N ASN A 99 -19.66 -12.24 19.31
CA ASN A 99 -18.58 -12.44 20.28
C ASN A 99 -17.16 -12.41 19.67
N SER A 100 -17.02 -12.00 18.41
CA SER A 100 -15.72 -11.72 17.81
C SER A 100 -15.14 -10.42 18.37
N ILE A 101 -13.83 -10.40 18.60
CA ILE A 101 -13.11 -9.17 18.98
C ILE A 101 -13.14 -8.23 17.77
N ARG A 102 -13.77 -7.07 17.93
CA ARG A 102 -13.89 -6.05 16.88
C ARG A 102 -12.85 -4.95 16.96
N ALA A 103 -12.39 -4.64 18.17
CA ALA A 103 -11.49 -3.54 18.41
C ALA A 103 -10.77 -3.70 19.74
N VAL A 104 -9.68 -2.96 19.92
CA VAL A 104 -9.00 -2.79 21.21
C VAL A 104 -9.04 -1.31 21.58
N SER A 105 -9.43 -0.99 22.81
CA SER A 105 -9.51 0.39 23.30
C SER A 105 -8.63 0.60 24.52
N THR A 106 -8.04 1.79 24.61
CA THR A 106 -7.29 2.23 25.78
C THR A 106 -7.50 3.73 26.06
N ARG A 107 -7.10 4.16 27.25
CA ARG A 107 -7.04 5.57 27.66
C ARG A 107 -5.63 5.90 28.15
N ILE A 108 -5.07 6.98 27.63
CA ILE A 108 -3.68 7.37 27.85
C ILE A 108 -3.61 8.88 28.04
N LYS A 109 -2.71 9.35 28.89
CA LYS A 109 -2.35 10.77 28.97
C LYS A 109 -1.20 11.06 28.01
N ALA A 110 -1.36 12.04 27.14
CA ALA A 110 -0.34 12.43 26.17
C ALA A 110 -0.45 13.92 25.82
N LYS A 111 0.62 14.51 25.29
CA LYS A 111 0.62 15.92 24.87
C LYS A 111 -0.06 16.12 23.52
N SER A 112 -0.06 15.09 22.69
CA SER A 112 -0.67 15.10 21.36
C SER A 112 -1.41 13.78 21.05
N LEU A 113 -2.31 13.84 20.06
CA LEU A 113 -2.96 12.63 19.53
C LEU A 113 -1.93 11.70 18.87
N TRP A 114 -0.90 12.25 18.23
CA TRP A 114 0.19 11.47 17.63
C TRP A 114 0.98 10.68 18.67
N GLU A 115 1.41 11.35 19.75
CA GLU A 115 2.12 10.69 20.86
C GLU A 115 1.27 9.59 21.49
N ALA A 116 -0.04 9.86 21.70
CA ALA A 116 -0.96 8.87 22.23
C ALA A 116 -1.10 7.65 21.30
N GLU A 117 -1.24 7.87 19.98
CA GLU A 117 -1.29 6.78 18.99
C GLU A 117 0.00 5.97 18.96
N ALA A 118 1.15 6.64 18.87
CA ALA A 118 2.45 6.00 18.79
C ALA A 118 2.73 5.13 20.02
N PHE A 119 2.45 5.66 21.22
CA PHE A 119 2.60 4.93 22.47
C PHE A 119 1.60 3.79 22.62
N ALA A 120 0.32 4.01 22.31
CA ALA A 120 -0.69 2.95 22.37
C ALA A 120 -0.38 1.82 21.38
N TYR A 121 0.05 2.16 20.17
CA TYR A 121 0.36 1.22 19.10
C TYR A 121 1.56 0.34 19.47
N SER A 122 2.64 0.93 20.00
CA SER A 122 3.85 0.19 20.38
C SER A 122 3.63 -0.84 21.50
N LEU A 123 2.62 -0.62 22.34
CA LEU A 123 2.22 -1.58 23.37
C LEU A 123 1.27 -2.66 22.84
N ILE A 124 0.29 -2.30 22.00
CA ILE A 124 -0.72 -3.27 21.57
C ILE A 124 -0.29 -4.12 20.38
N ALA A 125 0.50 -3.58 19.44
CA ALA A 125 0.89 -4.31 18.24
C ALA A 125 1.66 -5.61 18.56
N PRO A 126 2.63 -5.65 19.50
CA PRO A 126 3.27 -6.90 19.92
C PRO A 126 2.30 -7.92 20.52
N VAL A 127 1.29 -7.46 21.27
CA VAL A 127 0.25 -8.35 21.83
C VAL A 127 -0.57 -8.96 20.71
N LEU A 128 -0.99 -8.17 19.72
CA LEU A 128 -1.73 -8.68 18.56
C LEU A 128 -0.87 -9.62 17.70
N SER A 129 0.41 -9.31 17.51
CA SER A 129 1.39 -10.19 16.86
C SER A 129 1.54 -11.52 17.60
N TYR A 130 1.64 -11.50 18.93
CA TYR A 130 1.65 -12.71 19.76
C TYR A 130 0.35 -13.50 19.63
N MET A 131 -0.81 -12.84 19.64
CA MET A 131 -2.11 -13.51 19.46
C MET A 131 -2.21 -14.16 18.07
N ALA A 132 -1.78 -13.46 17.02
CA ALA A 132 -1.77 -13.99 15.67
C ALA A 132 -0.89 -15.25 15.57
N PHE A 133 0.30 -15.22 16.17
CA PHE A 133 1.17 -16.38 16.32
C PHE A 133 0.51 -17.52 17.11
N LYS A 134 -0.04 -17.21 18.29
CA LYS A 134 -0.60 -18.20 19.23
C LYS A 134 -1.80 -18.95 18.66
N PHE A 135 -2.66 -18.25 17.92
CA PHE A 135 -3.90 -18.80 17.40
C PHE A 135 -3.85 -19.15 15.91
N GLY A 136 -2.77 -18.80 15.20
CA GLY A 136 -2.61 -19.09 13.77
C GLY A 136 -3.63 -18.36 12.89
N VAL A 137 -4.07 -17.17 13.30
CA VAL A 137 -5.06 -16.37 12.57
C VAL A 137 -4.55 -14.94 12.35
N PRO A 138 -4.89 -14.28 11.23
CA PRO A 138 -4.47 -12.90 11.01
C PRO A 138 -5.24 -11.96 11.95
N VAL A 139 -4.51 -10.97 12.48
CA VAL A 139 -5.06 -9.90 13.33
C VAL A 139 -4.56 -8.58 12.76
N ASN A 140 -5.41 -7.88 12.01
CA ASN A 140 -5.03 -6.67 11.30
C ASN A 140 -5.68 -5.45 11.94
N ILE A 141 -4.90 -4.42 12.22
CA ILE A 141 -5.41 -3.08 12.53
C ILE A 141 -5.75 -2.39 11.20
N VAL A 142 -7.01 -2.04 10.99
CA VAL A 142 -7.46 -1.36 9.74
C VAL A 142 -7.78 0.11 9.94
N GLN A 143 -8.00 0.51 11.19
CA GLN A 143 -8.32 1.88 11.57
C GLN A 143 -7.87 2.13 13.00
N ILE A 144 -7.35 3.32 13.25
CA ILE A 144 -7.03 3.87 14.56
C ILE A 144 -7.87 5.13 14.72
N VAL A 145 -8.72 5.16 15.75
CA VAL A 145 -9.54 6.33 16.10
C VAL A 145 -9.05 6.87 17.43
N SER A 146 -8.70 8.15 17.43
CA SER A 146 -8.09 8.84 18.55
C SER A 146 -8.92 10.06 18.92
N HIS A 147 -9.18 10.22 20.21
CA HIS A 147 -10.08 11.23 20.73
C HIS A 147 -9.49 11.84 21.99
N ALA A 148 -9.24 13.15 21.99
CA ALA A 148 -8.75 13.88 23.16
C ALA A 148 -9.75 14.95 23.59
N VAL A 149 -10.00 15.02 24.90
CA VAL A 149 -10.76 16.12 25.51
C VAL A 149 -9.80 17.24 25.86
N LEU A 150 -10.03 18.43 25.31
CA LEU A 150 -9.18 19.59 25.48
C LEU A 150 -9.56 20.41 26.73
N PRO A 151 -8.61 21.19 27.29
CA PRO A 151 -8.93 22.23 28.26
C PRO A 151 -10.01 23.16 27.67
N GLY A 152 -11.14 23.33 28.37
CA GLY A 152 -12.29 24.10 27.88
C GLY A 152 -13.41 23.26 27.25
N GLY A 153 -13.29 21.93 27.24
CA GLY A 153 -14.37 21.02 26.84
C GLY A 153 -14.49 20.79 25.33
N GLY A 154 -13.60 21.38 24.53
CA GLY A 154 -13.42 21.05 23.12
C GLY A 154 -12.92 19.62 22.94
N VAL A 155 -13.07 19.10 21.73
CA VAL A 155 -12.74 17.72 21.39
C VAL A 155 -11.86 17.70 20.13
N ALA A 156 -10.64 17.20 20.28
CA ALA A 156 -9.77 16.90 19.14
C ALA A 156 -9.93 15.44 18.74
N ARG A 157 -10.00 15.18 17.44
CA ARG A 157 -10.17 13.83 16.89
C ARG A 157 -9.18 13.59 15.78
N ARG A 158 -8.70 12.35 15.70
CA ARG A 158 -7.83 11.88 14.62
C ARG A 158 -8.26 10.48 14.21
N VAL A 159 -8.27 10.22 12.91
CA VAL A 159 -8.50 8.88 12.38
C VAL A 159 -7.42 8.55 11.38
N THR A 160 -6.72 7.45 11.63
CA THR A 160 -5.75 6.83 10.72
C THR A 160 -6.37 5.56 10.14
N TYR A 161 -6.53 5.43 8.83
CA TYR A 161 -7.23 4.29 8.22
C TYR A 161 -6.67 3.94 6.85
N GLN A 162 -6.89 2.70 6.40
CA GLN A 162 -6.63 2.34 5.00
C GLN A 162 -7.82 2.73 4.11
N THR A 163 -7.58 3.53 3.06
CA THR A 163 -8.62 3.95 2.12
C THR A 163 -9.24 2.75 1.40
N PRO A 164 -10.57 2.67 1.32
CA PRO A 164 -11.22 1.59 0.59
C PRO A 164 -10.92 1.69 -0.91
N HIS A 165 -11.01 0.55 -1.60
CA HIS A 165 -11.01 0.56 -3.06
C HIS A 165 -12.37 0.99 -3.58
N PHE A 166 -12.39 1.94 -4.52
CA PHE A 166 -13.62 2.41 -5.15
C PHE A 166 -14.00 1.52 -6.34
N SER A 167 -15.31 1.35 -6.55
CA SER A 167 -15.82 0.70 -7.76
C SER A 167 -15.34 1.45 -9.00
N GLN A 168 -14.84 0.69 -9.98
CA GLN A 168 -14.41 1.22 -11.28
C GLN A 168 -15.28 0.63 -12.37
N ASN A 169 -15.61 1.45 -13.36
CA ASN A 169 -16.25 0.96 -14.57
C ASN A 169 -15.23 0.17 -15.38
N PHE A 170 -15.65 -0.97 -15.90
CA PHE A 170 -14.82 -1.86 -16.71
C PHE A 170 -15.50 -2.11 -18.05
N ARG A 171 -14.74 -2.00 -19.15
CA ARG A 171 -15.22 -2.26 -20.51
C ARG A 171 -14.46 -3.45 -21.09
N ALA A 172 -15.13 -4.22 -21.96
CA ALA A 172 -14.49 -5.35 -22.65
C ALA A 172 -13.26 -4.93 -23.46
N SER A 173 -13.23 -3.70 -23.99
CA SER A 173 -12.09 -3.12 -24.70
C SER A 173 -10.81 -3.06 -23.85
N ASP A 174 -10.94 -2.95 -22.52
CA ASP A 174 -9.82 -2.81 -21.60
C ASP A 174 -9.02 -4.12 -21.46
N ILE A 175 -9.62 -5.26 -21.85
CA ILE A 175 -8.96 -6.58 -21.87
C ILE A 175 -8.10 -6.77 -23.12
N GLY A 176 -8.49 -6.14 -24.24
CA GLY A 176 -7.85 -6.38 -25.53
C GLY A 176 -6.36 -6.09 -25.53
N GLU A 177 -5.93 -5.07 -24.79
CA GLU A 177 -4.52 -4.69 -24.65
C GLU A 177 -3.71 -5.72 -23.83
N PHE A 178 -4.31 -6.37 -22.83
CA PHE A 178 -3.62 -7.38 -22.03
C PHE A 178 -3.17 -8.60 -22.85
N GLN A 179 -3.96 -9.01 -23.84
CA GLN A 179 -3.65 -10.16 -24.68
C GLN A 179 -2.37 -9.94 -25.51
N THR A 180 -2.06 -8.69 -25.85
CA THR A 180 -0.91 -8.32 -26.71
C THR A 180 0.37 -8.07 -25.93
N LEU A 181 0.34 -8.17 -24.59
CA LEU A 181 1.45 -7.83 -23.68
C LEU A 181 1.91 -8.99 -22.78
N PRO A 182 2.20 -10.19 -23.33
CA PRO A 182 2.55 -11.37 -22.52
C PRO A 182 3.78 -11.15 -21.62
N ARG A 183 4.73 -10.33 -22.06
CA ARG A 183 5.97 -10.03 -21.33
C ARG A 183 5.74 -9.24 -20.03
N LEU A 184 4.63 -8.52 -19.91
CA LEU A 184 4.32 -7.72 -18.72
C LEU A 184 3.43 -8.47 -17.71
N ARG A 185 2.89 -9.65 -18.06
CA ARG A 185 1.98 -10.42 -17.20
C ARG A 185 2.54 -10.70 -15.80
N PRO A 186 3.82 -11.10 -15.62
CA PRO A 186 4.37 -11.31 -14.28
C PRO A 186 4.40 -10.03 -13.43
N LEU A 187 4.55 -8.87 -14.08
CA LEU A 187 4.56 -7.58 -13.38
C LEU A 187 3.15 -7.13 -13.03
N PHE A 188 2.16 -7.37 -13.89
CA PHE A 188 0.75 -7.15 -13.55
C PHE A 188 0.30 -8.04 -12.39
N ALA A 189 0.77 -9.28 -12.34
CA ALA A 189 0.54 -10.17 -11.20
C ALA A 189 1.14 -9.58 -9.91
N ALA A 190 2.41 -9.14 -9.95
CA ALA A 190 3.04 -8.47 -8.80
C ALA A 190 2.33 -7.16 -8.41
N TYR A 191 1.82 -6.40 -9.38
CA TYR A 191 1.07 -5.17 -9.11
C TYR A 191 -0.24 -5.48 -8.39
N ARG A 192 -0.95 -6.52 -8.83
CA ARG A 192 -2.15 -7.03 -8.17
C ARG A 192 -1.83 -7.52 -6.76
N GLU A 193 -0.77 -8.31 -6.57
CA GLU A 193 -0.31 -8.76 -5.24
C GLU A 193 -0.11 -7.57 -4.28
N GLY A 194 0.58 -6.52 -4.75
CA GLY A 194 0.80 -5.29 -3.99
C GLY A 194 -0.49 -4.53 -3.67
N LEU A 195 -1.48 -4.51 -4.58
CA LEU A 195 -2.77 -3.86 -4.30
C LEU A 195 -3.64 -4.66 -3.33
N THR A 196 -3.63 -5.99 -3.43
CA THR A 196 -4.52 -6.86 -2.62
C THR A 196 -3.94 -7.25 -1.27
N SER A 197 -2.64 -7.04 -1.05
CA SER A 197 -2.02 -7.32 0.25
C SER A 197 -2.60 -6.41 1.34
N ASN A 198 -2.87 -6.95 2.52
CA ASN A 198 -3.20 -6.19 3.73
C ASN A 198 -1.94 -5.82 4.54
N ASN A 199 -0.79 -6.42 4.24
CA ASN A 199 0.47 -6.13 4.89
C ASN A 199 1.24 -5.05 4.09
N LEU A 200 1.47 -3.88 4.71
CA LEU A 200 2.15 -2.72 4.07
C LEU A 200 3.57 -3.05 3.60
N TYR A 201 4.31 -3.85 4.36
CA TYR A 201 5.68 -4.24 4.05
C TYR A 201 5.70 -5.09 2.77
N TYR A 202 4.77 -6.04 2.67
CA TYR A 202 4.62 -6.85 1.46
C TYR A 202 4.11 -6.04 0.26
N LYS A 203 3.24 -5.03 0.47
CA LYS A 203 2.87 -4.07 -0.59
C LYS A 203 4.12 -3.40 -1.17
N LEU A 204 4.97 -2.85 -0.30
CA LEU A 204 6.20 -2.18 -0.69
C LEU A 204 7.10 -3.12 -1.50
N LEU A 205 7.36 -4.32 -1.00
CA LEU A 205 8.21 -5.31 -1.68
C LEU A 205 7.67 -5.67 -3.06
N SER A 206 6.35 -5.81 -3.20
CA SER A 206 5.69 -6.10 -4.47
C SER A 206 5.91 -4.99 -5.50
N PHE A 207 5.76 -3.71 -5.10
CA PHE A 207 6.02 -2.57 -6.00
C PHE A 207 7.52 -2.41 -6.31
N CYS A 208 8.40 -2.58 -5.33
CA CYS A 208 9.85 -2.57 -5.54
C CYS A 208 10.30 -3.66 -6.53
N LYS A 209 9.73 -4.86 -6.46
CA LYS A 209 9.99 -5.96 -7.41
C LYS A 209 9.66 -5.57 -8.85
N ILE A 210 8.58 -4.80 -9.06
CA ILE A 210 8.21 -4.29 -10.38
C ILE A 210 9.25 -3.29 -10.87
N ILE A 211 9.54 -2.26 -10.06
CA ILE A 211 10.51 -1.20 -10.39
C ILE A 211 11.86 -1.83 -10.78
N GLU A 212 12.36 -2.74 -9.96
CA GLU A 212 13.62 -3.43 -10.18
C GLU A 212 13.61 -4.24 -11.48
N THR A 213 12.54 -5.01 -11.72
CA THR A 213 12.43 -5.86 -12.91
C THR A 213 12.32 -5.02 -14.18
N VAL A 214 11.59 -3.89 -14.13
CA VAL A 214 11.50 -2.96 -15.26
C VAL A 214 12.87 -2.38 -15.57
N MET A 215 13.56 -1.83 -14.57
CA MET A 215 14.88 -1.20 -14.75
C MET A 215 15.93 -2.18 -15.26
N LYS A 216 16.02 -3.38 -14.67
CA LYS A 216 17.12 -4.31 -14.92
C LYS A 216 16.90 -5.25 -16.11
N LYS A 217 15.65 -5.56 -16.46
CA LYS A 217 15.35 -6.62 -17.44
C LYS A 217 14.47 -6.14 -18.58
N VAL A 218 13.32 -5.56 -18.27
CA VAL A 218 12.29 -5.30 -19.29
C VAL A 218 12.67 -4.12 -20.17
N ARG A 219 13.03 -2.99 -19.55
CA ARG A 219 13.34 -1.77 -20.28
C ARG A 219 14.56 -1.90 -21.19
N PRO A 220 15.71 -2.47 -20.76
CA PRO A 220 16.84 -2.64 -21.67
C PRO A 220 16.48 -3.48 -22.90
N ALA A 221 15.73 -4.57 -22.72
CA ALA A 221 15.31 -5.42 -23.82
C ALA A 221 14.31 -4.71 -24.76
N ASN A 222 13.35 -3.98 -24.21
CA ASN A 222 12.37 -3.22 -25.00
C ASN A 222 13.00 -2.01 -25.72
N ALA A 223 13.96 -1.33 -25.10
CA ALA A 223 14.70 -0.23 -25.70
C ALA A 223 15.53 -0.70 -26.90
N GLN A 224 16.21 -1.85 -26.78
CA GLN A 224 16.92 -2.46 -27.92
C GLN A 224 15.97 -2.82 -29.07
N LEU A 225 14.80 -3.40 -28.74
CA LEU A 225 13.78 -3.73 -29.74
C LEU A 225 13.21 -2.46 -30.40
N ALA A 226 12.89 -1.43 -29.62
CA ALA A 226 12.45 -0.13 -30.10
C ALA A 226 13.47 0.51 -31.05
N GLN A 227 14.75 0.52 -30.67
CA GLN A 227 15.83 1.05 -31.51
C GLN A 227 15.92 0.32 -32.86
N ARG A 228 15.87 -1.02 -32.86
CA ARG A 228 15.88 -1.84 -34.10
C ARG A 228 14.69 -1.56 -35.01
N ASN A 229 13.54 -1.20 -34.42
CA ASN A 229 12.32 -0.86 -35.13
C ASN A 229 12.18 0.65 -35.36
N GLY A 230 13.28 1.42 -35.35
CA GLY A 230 13.24 2.87 -35.65
C GLY A 230 12.36 3.70 -34.71
N LEU A 231 12.17 3.26 -33.47
CA LEU A 231 11.49 4.00 -32.39
C LEU A 231 12.55 4.54 -31.42
N ALA A 232 13.45 5.39 -31.92
CA ALA A 232 14.38 6.13 -31.06
C ALA A 232 13.60 6.99 -30.05
N ASP A 233 14.11 7.14 -28.83
CA ASP A 233 13.48 7.90 -27.75
C ASP A 233 12.06 7.44 -27.35
N ALA A 234 11.81 6.13 -27.42
CA ALA A 234 10.51 5.55 -27.09
C ALA A 234 10.03 5.82 -25.65
N TYR A 235 10.94 6.13 -24.72
CA TYR A 235 10.65 6.27 -23.29
C TYR A 235 10.64 7.73 -22.82
N PRO A 236 9.63 8.16 -22.05
CA PRO A 236 9.66 9.44 -21.38
C PRO A 236 10.72 9.46 -20.26
N LYS A 237 11.18 10.66 -19.91
CA LYS A 237 12.09 10.87 -18.77
C LYS A 237 11.32 10.78 -17.47
N GLU A 238 11.25 9.59 -16.90
CA GLU A 238 10.55 9.33 -15.65
C GLU A 238 11.19 10.06 -14.45
N ARG A 239 10.37 10.88 -13.79
CA ARG A 239 10.76 11.68 -12.63
C ARG A 239 9.60 11.73 -11.64
N VAL A 240 9.92 11.97 -10.37
CA VAL A 240 8.91 12.20 -9.35
C VAL A 240 8.16 13.48 -9.69
N GLU A 241 6.86 13.35 -9.91
CA GLU A 241 5.98 14.47 -10.23
C GLU A 241 5.64 15.28 -8.98
N ARG A 242 5.36 16.56 -9.19
CA ARG A 242 4.86 17.44 -8.13
C ARG A 242 3.37 17.14 -7.91
N SER A 243 3.00 16.85 -6.68
CA SER A 243 1.65 16.60 -6.21
C SER A 243 1.57 16.98 -4.75
N LYS A 244 0.36 17.16 -4.19
CA LYS A 244 0.19 17.45 -2.75
C LYS A 244 0.97 16.46 -1.87
N PHE A 245 0.85 15.16 -2.18
CA PHE A 245 1.57 14.11 -1.48
C PHE A 245 3.10 14.23 -1.57
N THR A 246 3.65 14.46 -2.77
CA THR A 246 5.11 14.56 -2.93
C THR A 246 5.66 15.86 -2.35
N GLU A 247 4.88 16.93 -2.31
CA GLU A 247 5.26 18.19 -1.64
C GLU A 247 5.28 18.05 -0.13
N GLU A 248 4.30 17.36 0.46
CA GLU A 248 4.20 17.16 1.91
C GLU A 248 5.21 16.13 2.42
N GLU A 249 5.37 15.00 1.73
CA GLU A 249 6.11 13.84 2.26
C GLU A 249 7.52 13.70 1.69
N PHE A 250 7.76 14.19 0.46
CA PHE A 250 9.01 13.97 -0.27
C PHE A 250 9.46 15.19 -1.09
N PRO A 251 9.49 16.42 -0.52
CA PRO A 251 9.78 17.63 -1.29
C PRO A 251 11.13 17.56 -2.01
N ASP A 252 12.13 16.96 -1.36
CA ASP A 252 13.49 16.79 -1.88
C ASP A 252 13.61 15.75 -3.01
N LEU A 253 12.56 14.97 -3.26
CA LEU A 253 12.54 13.97 -4.33
C LEU A 253 11.89 14.49 -5.61
N ILE A 254 11.16 15.61 -5.55
CA ILE A 254 10.46 16.18 -6.70
C ILE A 254 11.45 16.45 -7.84
N GLY A 255 11.11 15.97 -9.04
CA GLY A 255 11.95 16.09 -10.23
C GLY A 255 13.14 15.13 -10.28
N LYS A 256 13.46 14.37 -9.24
CA LYS A 256 14.52 13.35 -9.30
C LYS A 256 14.12 12.19 -10.21
N LYS A 257 15.11 11.57 -10.86
CA LYS A 257 14.91 10.40 -11.73
C LYS A 257 14.47 9.21 -10.87
N PHE A 258 13.55 8.39 -11.39
CA PHE A 258 13.10 7.18 -10.70
C PHE A 258 14.24 6.22 -10.36
N THR A 259 15.25 6.09 -11.23
CA THR A 259 16.41 5.24 -10.96
C THR A 259 17.17 5.69 -9.72
N THR A 260 17.44 7.00 -9.62
CA THR A 260 18.11 7.61 -8.46
C THR A 260 17.28 7.45 -7.20
N VAL A 261 15.97 7.70 -7.27
CA VAL A 261 15.06 7.53 -6.12
C VAL A 261 15.00 6.07 -5.67
N TYR A 262 14.96 5.13 -6.60
CA TYR A 262 14.95 3.72 -6.26
C TYR A 262 16.25 3.31 -5.57
N ASP A 263 17.41 3.61 -6.17
CA ASP A 263 18.70 3.17 -5.63
C ASP A 263 19.03 3.83 -4.28
N GLU A 264 18.87 5.15 -4.16
CA GLU A 264 19.33 5.90 -2.97
C GLU A 264 18.31 5.93 -1.83
N VAL A 265 17.02 5.70 -2.12
CA VAL A 265 15.93 5.84 -1.15
C VAL A 265 15.20 4.53 -0.95
N LEU A 266 14.54 4.00 -1.99
CA LEU A 266 13.67 2.85 -1.81
C LEU A 266 14.45 1.57 -1.51
N LYS A 267 15.54 1.31 -2.22
CA LYS A 267 16.28 0.05 -2.11
C LYS A 267 16.96 -0.07 -0.76
N ASP A 268 17.81 0.90 -0.45
CA ASP A 268 18.70 0.80 0.70
C ASP A 268 18.00 1.14 2.02
N LYS A 269 17.19 2.22 2.04
CA LYS A 269 16.55 2.67 3.30
C LYS A 269 15.28 1.92 3.65
N CYS A 270 14.61 1.31 2.68
CA CYS A 270 13.28 0.75 2.88
C CYS A 270 13.18 -0.72 2.48
N ARG A 271 13.42 -1.09 1.22
CA ARG A 271 13.25 -2.46 0.72
C ARG A 271 14.16 -3.45 1.43
N ASN A 272 15.44 -3.14 1.57
CA ASN A 272 16.37 -4.05 2.26
C ASN A 272 16.01 -4.19 3.73
N ALA A 273 15.68 -3.07 4.37
CA ALA A 273 15.42 -3.05 5.79
C ALA A 273 14.06 -3.70 6.14
N VAL A 274 13.08 -3.65 5.23
CA VAL A 274 11.82 -4.41 5.31
C VAL A 274 12.00 -5.90 4.99
N ALA A 275 12.85 -6.24 4.01
CA ALA A 275 13.03 -7.62 3.56
C ALA A 275 13.85 -8.48 4.54
N HIS A 276 14.61 -7.85 5.42
CA HIS A 276 15.59 -8.51 6.27
C HIS A 276 15.42 -8.06 7.72
N ILE A 277 15.09 -9.01 8.60
CA ILE A 277 15.01 -8.77 10.05
C ILE A 277 16.40 -8.43 10.63
N SER A 278 17.46 -8.98 10.01
CA SER A 278 18.85 -8.59 10.23
C SER A 278 19.60 -8.60 8.90
N LEU A 279 20.37 -7.54 8.67
CA LEU A 279 21.46 -7.50 7.69
C LEU A 279 22.74 -7.37 8.52
N ASP A 280 23.66 -8.31 8.36
CA ASP A 280 24.99 -8.27 8.97
C ASP A 280 25.01 -8.35 10.52
N ASP A 281 24.33 -9.37 11.08
CA ASP A 281 24.28 -9.70 12.53
C ASP A 281 23.70 -8.62 13.47
N ASN A 282 23.40 -7.43 12.96
CA ASN A 282 22.66 -6.41 13.68
C ASN A 282 21.15 -6.70 13.59
N TRP A 283 20.56 -7.06 14.73
CA TRP A 283 19.12 -7.05 14.90
C TRP A 283 18.62 -5.62 14.66
N LEU A 284 17.71 -5.43 13.70
CA LEU A 284 17.14 -4.11 13.35
C LEU A 284 15.70 -4.00 13.89
N PRO A 285 15.50 -3.87 15.22
CA PRO A 285 14.16 -3.78 15.81
C PRO A 285 13.42 -2.54 15.31
N GLU A 286 14.15 -1.51 14.90
CA GLU A 286 13.68 -0.23 14.37
C GLU A 286 12.81 -0.35 13.10
N GLN A 287 12.76 -1.54 12.50
CA GLN A 287 11.99 -1.80 11.28
C GLN A 287 10.79 -2.72 11.53
N SER A 288 10.52 -3.12 12.78
CA SER A 288 9.38 -3.96 13.11
C SER A 288 8.06 -3.27 12.76
N GLN A 289 7.11 -4.04 12.22
CA GLN A 289 5.72 -3.58 11.99
C GLN A 289 4.98 -3.22 13.30
N ASP A 290 5.52 -3.66 14.44
CA ASP A 290 4.99 -3.34 15.77
C ASP A 290 5.44 -1.95 16.26
N LEU A 291 6.34 -1.28 15.54
CA LEU A 291 6.70 0.11 15.80
C LEU A 291 5.88 1.05 14.92
N TYR A 292 5.29 2.05 15.57
CA TYR A 292 4.40 3.01 14.89
C TYR A 292 5.15 3.87 13.86
N ASP A 293 6.35 4.35 14.19
CA ASP A 293 7.15 5.17 13.26
C ASP A 293 7.53 4.39 12.00
N SER A 294 7.84 3.10 12.14
CA SER A 294 8.14 2.20 11.02
C SER A 294 6.90 1.97 10.16
N PHE A 295 5.74 1.73 10.78
CA PHE A 295 4.46 1.63 10.07
C PHE A 295 4.15 2.88 9.24
N VAL A 296 4.27 4.07 9.84
CA VAL A 296 4.04 5.37 9.18
C VAL A 296 5.01 5.56 8.02
N THR A 297 6.30 5.32 8.27
CA THR A 297 7.37 5.50 7.28
C THR A 297 7.17 4.58 6.09
N VAL A 298 6.91 3.29 6.33
CA VAL A 298 6.66 2.32 5.26
C VAL A 298 5.40 2.68 4.47
N SER A 299 4.33 3.15 5.12
CA SER A 299 3.12 3.60 4.41
C SER A 299 3.40 4.68 3.37
N LYS A 300 4.21 5.70 3.72
CA LYS A 300 4.62 6.77 2.79
C LYS A 300 5.40 6.20 1.60
N PHE A 301 6.32 5.27 1.85
CA PHE A 301 7.10 4.63 0.80
C PHE A 301 6.28 3.68 -0.08
N VAL A 302 5.26 3.01 0.45
CA VAL A 302 4.32 2.20 -0.36
C VAL A 302 3.67 3.07 -1.42
N ARG A 303 3.19 4.27 -1.05
CA ARG A 303 2.57 5.19 -2.00
C ARG A 303 3.54 5.66 -3.07
N LEU A 304 4.76 6.07 -2.68
CA LEU A 304 5.82 6.45 -3.63
C LEU A 304 6.18 5.31 -4.59
N ALA A 305 6.40 4.11 -4.07
CA ALA A 305 6.75 2.93 -4.87
C ALA A 305 5.61 2.51 -5.80
N LYS A 306 4.35 2.56 -5.34
CA LYS A 306 3.16 2.28 -6.17
C LYS A 306 3.05 3.25 -7.33
N MET A 307 3.23 4.56 -7.09
CA MET A 307 3.23 5.59 -8.14
C MET A 307 4.31 5.28 -9.17
N MET A 308 5.57 5.08 -8.74
CA MET A 308 6.69 4.76 -9.62
C MET A 308 6.43 3.49 -10.44
N ALA A 309 6.03 2.39 -9.78
CA ALA A 309 5.73 1.12 -10.43
C ALA A 309 4.62 1.26 -11.49
N ARG A 310 3.55 2.00 -11.18
CA ARG A 310 2.44 2.25 -12.10
C ARG A 310 2.89 3.02 -13.33
N THR A 311 3.58 4.15 -13.14
CA THR A 311 4.09 4.99 -14.24
C THR A 311 5.04 4.20 -15.13
N MET A 312 5.96 3.44 -14.53
CA MET A 312 6.90 2.60 -15.28
C MET A 312 6.17 1.54 -16.11
N LEU A 313 5.18 0.84 -15.54
CA LEU A 313 4.39 -0.14 -16.28
C LEU A 313 3.61 0.49 -17.43
N GLN A 314 2.97 1.65 -17.21
CA GLN A 314 2.26 2.37 -18.27
C GLN A 314 3.19 2.75 -19.42
N ASN A 315 4.41 3.18 -19.13
CA ASN A 315 5.41 3.48 -20.15
C ASN A 315 5.85 2.23 -20.92
N GLU A 316 6.07 1.09 -20.24
CA GLU A 316 6.37 -0.17 -20.91
C GLU A 316 5.21 -0.66 -21.80
N MET A 317 3.96 -0.50 -21.34
CA MET A 317 2.77 -0.80 -22.14
C MET A 317 2.75 0.05 -23.41
N ALA A 318 2.90 1.36 -23.28
CA ALA A 318 2.87 2.29 -24.41
C ALA A 318 3.93 1.95 -25.48
N VAL A 319 5.15 1.61 -25.05
CA VAL A 319 6.23 1.22 -25.98
C VAL A 319 5.91 -0.09 -26.70
N LEU A 320 5.46 -1.12 -25.97
CA LEU A 320 5.10 -2.40 -26.56
C LEU A 320 3.90 -2.30 -27.51
N THR A 321 2.91 -1.48 -27.18
CA THR A 321 1.76 -1.22 -28.05
C THR A 321 2.20 -0.57 -29.37
N ARG A 322 3.14 0.40 -29.33
CA ARG A 322 3.72 1.00 -30.55
C ARG A 322 4.52 -0.01 -31.37
N LEU A 323 5.33 -0.85 -30.72
CA LEU A 323 6.07 -1.92 -31.39
C LEU A 323 5.15 -2.91 -32.10
N ASN A 324 4.09 -3.37 -31.42
CA ASN A 324 3.10 -4.27 -31.99
C ASN A 324 2.34 -3.64 -33.16
N ALA A 325 2.03 -2.34 -33.10
CA ALA A 325 1.38 -1.63 -34.20
C ALA A 325 2.28 -1.55 -35.43
N ARG A 326 3.58 -1.26 -35.25
CA ARG A 326 4.55 -1.19 -36.36
C ARG A 326 4.75 -2.54 -37.05
N ALA A 327 4.88 -3.61 -36.27
CA ALA A 327 4.99 -4.97 -36.79
C ALA A 327 3.79 -5.42 -37.63
N ARG A 328 2.60 -4.84 -37.43
CA ARG A 328 1.41 -5.10 -38.26
C ARG A 328 1.34 -4.24 -39.52
N SER A 329 2.02 -3.09 -39.54
CA SER A 329 1.98 -2.13 -40.65
C SER A 329 3.06 -2.36 -41.70
N GLU A 330 4.13 -3.09 -41.37
CA GLU A 330 5.15 -3.45 -42.35
C GLU A 330 4.56 -4.49 -43.30
N PRO A 331 4.34 -4.15 -44.60
CA PRO A 331 3.88 -5.13 -45.56
C PRO A 331 4.95 -6.22 -45.61
N THR A 332 4.56 -7.47 -45.36
CA THR A 332 5.40 -8.63 -45.62
C THR A 332 5.88 -8.51 -47.06
N SER A 333 7.13 -8.10 -47.26
CA SER A 333 7.74 -7.90 -48.57
C SER A 333 8.05 -9.23 -49.26
N ASP A 334 7.18 -10.22 -49.09
CA ASP A 334 7.10 -11.43 -49.91
C ASP A 334 6.25 -11.11 -51.16
N GLY A 335 6.78 -10.19 -51.96
CA GLY A 335 6.57 -10.15 -53.40
C GLY A 335 7.80 -10.70 -54.13
N GLY A 336 8.53 -11.62 -53.50
CA GLY A 336 9.61 -12.38 -54.11
C GLY A 336 9.01 -13.34 -55.14
N SER A 337 9.06 -12.90 -56.41
CA SER A 337 8.99 -13.69 -57.64
C SER A 337 9.04 -15.21 -57.45
N GLU A 338 7.95 -15.88 -57.82
CA GLU A 338 7.95 -17.31 -58.12
C GLU A 338 9.11 -17.63 -59.09
N PRO A 339 10.00 -18.58 -58.77
CA PRO A 339 10.83 -19.18 -59.79
C PRO A 339 9.94 -20.12 -60.62
N CYS A 340 9.58 -19.68 -61.82
CA CYS A 340 9.30 -20.55 -62.94
C CYS A 340 10.35 -21.66 -63.00
N SER A 341 10.00 -22.88 -62.59
CA SER A 341 10.68 -24.08 -63.07
C SER A 341 9.75 -25.28 -62.95
N ASN A 342 9.17 -25.61 -64.10
CA ASN A 342 8.89 -26.98 -64.53
C ASN A 342 9.92 -27.96 -63.96
N MET A 343 9.47 -29.05 -63.34
CA MET A 343 9.99 -30.38 -63.66
C MET A 343 9.00 -31.48 -63.26
N ASN A 344 8.98 -32.49 -64.11
CA ASN A 344 8.04 -33.60 -64.30
C ASN A 344 7.82 -34.51 -63.07
N PRO A 345 6.72 -35.30 -63.08
CA PRO A 345 6.56 -36.47 -62.24
C PRO A 345 7.35 -37.65 -62.83
N GLN A 346 8.19 -38.29 -62.02
CA GLN A 346 8.61 -39.68 -62.27
C GLN A 346 8.13 -40.55 -61.12
N GLN A 347 7.42 -41.59 -61.53
CA GLN A 347 7.06 -42.80 -60.81
C GLN A 347 8.34 -43.60 -60.48
N GLU A 348 8.31 -44.37 -59.40
CA GLU A 348 8.89 -45.72 -59.19
C GLU A 348 8.69 -46.02 -57.69
N GLU A 349 7.75 -46.88 -57.33
CA GLU A 349 7.83 -48.35 -57.26
C GLU A 349 8.33 -48.85 -55.88
N ASP A 350 7.54 -49.78 -55.35
CA ASP A 350 7.72 -50.79 -54.30
C ASP A 350 9.09 -50.96 -53.62
N GLU A 351 9.10 -51.16 -52.29
CA GLU A 351 9.36 -52.47 -51.67
C GLU A 351 9.37 -52.42 -50.12
N GLN A 352 8.55 -53.30 -49.53
CA GLN A 352 8.62 -54.00 -48.22
C GLN A 352 8.57 -53.24 -46.89
#